data_AF-A0A0C3NVP1-F1
#
_entry.id   AF-A0A0C3NVP1-F1
#
_cell.length_a   1.000
_cell.length_b   1.000
_cell.length_c   1.000
_cell.angle_alpha   90.00
_cell.angle_beta   90.00
_cell.angle_gamma   90.00
#
_symmetry.space_group_name_H-M   'P 1'
#
loop_
_entity.id
_entity.type
_entity.pdbx_description
1 polymer ?
#
loop_
_entity_poly.entity_id
_entity_poly.type
_entity_poly.pdbx_seq_one_letter_code
_entity_poly.pdbx_strand_id
1 'polypeptide(L)'
;MSASDDSNLTSFASINASVSGLADESGSDFISNAAPKCSSMVEKLKESAVAVYAATPNLAAQAEFFFGGETGNVTILKGKVDNVSELVLSGVFEIDCQGFFMGAEGRYLPKNTFSHDFVDMKLTCNLVAIQHDAVYGSTKDNFPLIISNIRALEKIIALKKGETLVSCVHESCGLPCVHLSHALFTKKDDGDDADTITHNENATAAWPVQNHLKEALECAASSHYVSPLLAFDANGITINPVDYHCMLCSAIVQVHFALFHYSIKGDKKSIFVTAACEICVLCAPLLAPCNPLKHGGLGYDMSTTANKKSHLYVAAGLPLRWAIDDIHDKCPGASLEGGPHHDLKESSYCRVHLYQLHLCTHRLLPVFSVIYSVMSSLLPAPDNGIHYQVWGFLFGPRSGPRHLDLHVFGNDDIRISGTQYLFAADVEITTSCVEVEHHVYIVFFNLAHHQAQCTDASYIFIHVCMSHMTPLHIHAEDDLQDILRVLLVLANRFPAIRERDSAST
;
A
#
# COMPACT_ATOMS: atom_id res chain seq x y z
N MET A 1 20.21 80.85 33.85
CA MET A 1 20.72 79.49 34.08
C MET A 1 19.64 78.56 33.52
N SER A 2 19.44 78.48 32.20
CA SER A 2 20.38 78.14 31.10
C SER A 2 20.59 76.62 31.04
N ALA A 3 20.39 75.93 29.90
CA ALA A 3 19.92 76.34 28.57
C ALA A 3 19.08 75.19 27.95
N SER A 4 18.09 75.42 27.07
CA SER A 4 18.19 75.41 25.58
C SER A 4 18.52 74.02 24.98
N ASP A 5 18.00 73.58 23.83
CA ASP A 5 17.22 74.26 22.77
C ASP A 5 16.07 73.38 22.22
N ASP A 6 15.03 74.02 21.67
CA ASP A 6 14.12 73.43 20.68
C ASP A 6 14.87 73.25 19.33
N SER A 7 14.52 72.37 18.38
CA SER A 7 13.27 72.42 17.61
C SER A 7 13.42 71.57 16.34
N ASN A 8 12.31 71.13 15.75
CA ASN A 8 12.01 71.45 14.35
C ASN A 8 10.54 71.20 14.00
N LEU A 9 9.97 72.06 13.17
CA LEU A 9 8.55 72.08 12.79
C LEU A 9 8.40 72.13 11.28
N THR A 10 7.58 71.24 10.71
CA THR A 10 7.14 71.31 9.30
C THR A 10 5.61 71.25 9.20
N SER A 11 4.98 72.32 9.68
CA SER A 11 4.03 73.14 8.91
C SER A 11 3.03 72.43 7.97
N PHE A 12 1.74 72.53 8.31
CA PHE A 12 0.57 72.86 7.45
C PHE A 12 0.44 72.26 6.02
N ALA A 13 -0.69 71.78 5.52
CA ALA A 13 -2.06 71.47 6.00
C ALA A 13 -2.77 70.69 4.83
N SER A 14 -4.10 70.61 4.56
CA SER A 14 -5.34 71.20 5.11
C SER A 14 -6.59 70.49 4.52
N ILE A 15 -7.79 70.85 5.04
CA ILE A 15 -9.14 70.77 4.41
C ILE A 15 -9.82 69.37 4.25
N ASN A 16 -11.11 69.39 4.64
CA ASN A 16 -12.27 68.53 4.35
C ASN A 16 -12.25 67.82 2.95
N ALA A 17 -13.02 66.75 2.66
CA ALA A 17 -14.35 66.39 3.17
C ALA A 17 -14.73 64.93 2.84
N SER A 18 -15.81 64.45 3.47
CA SER A 18 -16.79 63.44 3.02
C SER A 18 -16.46 62.50 1.84
N VAL A 19 -16.61 61.18 2.09
CA VAL A 19 -17.51 60.33 1.27
C VAL A 19 -18.00 59.13 2.09
N SER A 20 -19.19 58.64 1.75
CA SER A 20 -19.91 57.52 2.37
C SER A 20 -19.31 56.14 2.09
N GLY A 21 -19.56 55.16 2.97
CA GLY A 21 -19.50 53.75 2.57
C GLY A 21 -19.03 52.75 3.63
N LEU A 22 -19.75 52.59 4.75
CA LEU A 22 -19.64 51.35 5.54
C LEU A 22 -20.48 50.28 4.83
N ALA A 23 -19.81 49.40 4.09
CA ALA A 23 -20.36 48.16 3.57
C ALA A 23 -19.68 47.00 4.30
N ASP A 24 -20.46 46.01 4.75
CA ASP A 24 -19.93 44.83 5.42
C ASP A 24 -19.26 43.90 4.40
N GLU A 25 -17.94 44.03 4.21
CA GLU A 25 -17.12 43.01 3.55
C GLU A 25 -16.94 41.80 4.47
N SER A 26 -18.03 41.05 4.66
CA SER A 26 -17.97 39.67 5.15
C SER A 26 -17.44 38.76 4.04
N GLY A 27 -16.16 38.96 3.71
CA GLY A 27 -15.40 38.20 2.72
C GLY A 27 -15.20 36.76 3.17
N SER A 28 -16.22 35.93 2.98
CA SER A 28 -16.09 34.48 3.10
C SER A 28 -15.31 33.93 1.91
N ASP A 29 -13.98 33.91 2.05
CA ASP A 29 -13.07 33.25 1.11
C ASP A 29 -13.30 31.72 1.14
N PHE A 30 -14.38 31.31 0.48
CA PHE A 30 -14.57 29.92 0.06
C PHE A 30 -13.47 29.61 -0.97
N ILE A 31 -12.35 29.08 -0.47
CA ILE A 31 -11.33 28.42 -1.28
C ILE A 31 -12.06 27.30 -2.04
N SER A 32 -12.37 27.59 -3.30
CA SER A 32 -12.98 26.62 -4.20
C SER A 32 -11.93 25.56 -4.50
N ASN A 33 -12.03 24.43 -3.80
CA ASN A 33 -11.25 23.23 -4.05
C ASN A 33 -11.64 22.65 -5.42
N ALA A 34 -11.15 23.30 -6.48
CA ALA A 34 -11.39 22.91 -7.85
C ALA A 34 -10.86 21.50 -8.08
N ALA A 35 -11.73 20.62 -8.58
CA ALA A 35 -11.42 19.20 -8.72
C ALA A 35 -10.08 18.98 -9.46
N PRO A 36 -9.20 18.09 -8.96
CA PRO A 36 -7.86 17.92 -9.50
C PRO A 36 -7.91 17.49 -10.96
N LYS A 37 -7.32 18.31 -11.85
CA LYS A 37 -7.28 18.04 -13.29
C LYS A 37 -6.56 16.72 -13.56
N CYS A 38 -7.22 15.77 -14.24
CA CYS A 38 -6.68 14.44 -14.52
C CYS A 38 -5.25 14.44 -15.10
N SER A 39 -4.91 15.42 -15.95
CA SER A 39 -3.56 15.55 -16.50
C SER A 39 -2.47 15.65 -15.42
N SER A 40 -2.75 16.31 -14.30
CA SER A 40 -1.80 16.37 -13.16
C SER A 40 -1.57 15.01 -12.52
N MET A 41 -2.57 14.13 -12.50
CA MET A 41 -2.44 12.81 -11.89
C MET A 41 -1.70 11.83 -12.81
N VAL A 42 -1.93 11.89 -14.13
CA VAL A 42 -1.16 11.07 -15.09
C VAL A 42 0.33 11.45 -15.10
N GLU A 43 0.69 12.73 -14.96
CA GLU A 43 2.11 13.10 -14.82
C GLU A 43 2.69 12.64 -13.46
N LYS A 44 1.96 12.79 -12.34
CA LYS A 44 2.37 12.22 -11.04
C LYS A 44 2.64 10.71 -11.10
N LEU A 45 1.86 9.95 -11.87
CA LEU A 45 2.09 8.50 -12.05
C LEU A 45 3.37 8.19 -12.84
N LYS A 46 3.75 9.04 -13.80
CA LYS A 46 5.02 8.92 -14.54
C LYS A 46 6.23 9.37 -13.71
N GLU A 47 6.03 10.34 -12.82
CA GLU A 47 7.05 10.90 -11.92
C GLU A 47 7.22 10.07 -10.63
N SER A 48 6.40 9.04 -10.42
CA SER A 48 6.45 8.19 -9.23
C SER A 48 7.78 7.43 -9.12
N ALA A 49 8.46 7.62 -7.98
CA ALA A 49 9.66 6.86 -7.64
C ALA A 49 9.38 5.42 -7.15
N VAL A 50 8.10 5.10 -6.85
CA VAL A 50 7.67 3.83 -6.24
C VAL A 50 7.18 2.84 -7.28
N ALA A 51 6.44 3.29 -8.30
CA ALA A 51 5.77 2.42 -9.25
C ALA A 51 5.79 2.99 -10.68
N VAL A 52 6.12 2.16 -11.67
CA VAL A 52 6.27 2.58 -13.07
C VAL A 52 4.90 2.62 -13.75
N TYR A 53 4.56 3.76 -14.37
CA TYR A 53 3.28 3.91 -15.08
C TYR A 53 3.13 2.86 -16.19
N ALA A 54 2.10 2.02 -16.11
CA ALA A 54 1.96 0.81 -16.92
C ALA A 54 1.76 1.09 -18.43
N ALA A 55 1.41 2.32 -18.81
CA ALA A 55 1.33 2.75 -20.21
C ALA A 55 2.68 3.23 -20.80
N THR A 56 3.77 3.23 -20.02
CA THR A 56 5.10 3.67 -20.46
C THR A 56 5.57 2.89 -21.69
N PRO A 57 5.91 3.53 -22.82
CA PRO A 57 6.33 2.82 -24.03
C PRO A 57 7.54 1.91 -23.80
N ASN A 58 7.54 0.74 -24.43
CA ASN A 58 8.62 -0.26 -24.37
C ASN A 58 8.94 -0.77 -22.95
N LEU A 59 7.95 -0.81 -22.04
CA LEU A 59 8.12 -1.28 -20.66
C LEU A 59 8.83 -2.64 -20.56
N ALA A 60 8.45 -3.60 -21.41
CA ALA A 60 9.08 -4.93 -21.45
C ALA A 60 10.55 -4.95 -21.90
N ALA A 61 11.03 -3.90 -22.58
CA ALA A 61 12.47 -3.77 -22.87
C ALA A 61 13.26 -3.46 -21.59
N GLN A 62 12.64 -2.72 -20.65
CA GLN A 62 13.22 -2.25 -19.39
C GLN A 62 13.05 -3.24 -18.23
N ALA A 63 12.25 -4.29 -18.39
CA ALA A 63 11.93 -5.26 -17.35
C ALA A 63 12.52 -6.65 -17.61
N GLU A 64 12.72 -7.45 -16.57
CA GLU A 64 13.02 -8.88 -16.65
C GLU A 64 12.39 -9.65 -15.48
N PHE A 65 12.52 -10.98 -15.45
CA PHE A 65 11.98 -11.81 -14.36
C PHE A 65 13.11 -12.38 -13.51
N PHE A 66 13.07 -12.07 -12.21
CA PHE A 66 13.91 -12.71 -11.21
C PHE A 66 13.28 -14.04 -10.76
N PHE A 67 14.10 -15.00 -10.35
CA PHE A 67 13.66 -16.34 -9.95
C PHE A 67 13.50 -16.43 -8.43
N GLY A 68 12.29 -16.25 -7.90
CA GLY A 68 11.97 -16.35 -6.47
C GLY A 68 11.77 -17.78 -5.96
N GLY A 69 11.89 -18.80 -6.82
CA GLY A 69 11.73 -20.20 -6.44
C GLY A 69 10.26 -20.57 -6.22
N GLU A 70 9.87 -20.84 -4.96
CA GLU A 70 8.53 -21.31 -4.62
C GLU A 70 7.49 -20.18 -4.55
N THR A 71 7.90 -18.95 -4.25
CA THR A 71 7.04 -17.75 -4.26
C THR A 71 6.66 -17.29 -5.67
N GLY A 72 7.29 -17.87 -6.71
CA GLY A 72 7.13 -17.53 -8.12
C GLY A 72 8.31 -16.73 -8.68
N ASN A 73 8.26 -16.43 -9.98
CA ASN A 73 9.15 -15.45 -10.59
C ASN A 73 8.52 -14.05 -10.44
N VAL A 74 9.28 -13.09 -9.94
CA VAL A 74 8.85 -11.69 -9.80
C VAL A 74 9.40 -10.84 -10.95
N THR A 75 8.59 -9.91 -11.46
CA THR A 75 9.08 -8.95 -12.47
C THR A 75 9.95 -7.88 -11.79
N ILE A 76 11.09 -7.52 -12.37
CA ILE A 76 12.03 -6.51 -11.85
C ILE A 76 12.47 -5.53 -12.96
N LEU A 77 13.05 -4.39 -12.58
CA LEU A 77 13.60 -3.41 -13.51
C LEU A 77 15.08 -3.71 -13.83
N LYS A 78 15.41 -3.89 -15.11
CA LYS A 78 16.78 -4.13 -15.61
C LYS A 78 17.72 -3.00 -15.22
N GLY A 79 18.99 -3.35 -15.00
CA GLY A 79 20.08 -2.39 -14.81
C GLY A 79 20.15 -1.78 -13.40
N LYS A 80 19.15 -2.00 -12.54
CA LYS A 80 19.31 -1.89 -11.08
C LYS A 80 20.04 -3.13 -10.57
N VAL A 81 21.36 -3.17 -10.73
CA VAL A 81 22.23 -4.26 -10.24
C VAL A 81 22.22 -4.34 -8.70
N ASP A 82 21.86 -3.22 -8.07
CA ASP A 82 22.19 -2.90 -6.68
C ASP A 82 21.08 -3.25 -5.68
N ASN A 83 19.85 -3.45 -6.15
CA ASN A 83 18.71 -3.86 -5.32
C ASN A 83 17.65 -4.52 -6.22
N VAL A 84 17.29 -5.77 -5.92
CA VAL A 84 16.29 -6.56 -6.66
C VAL A 84 14.88 -6.14 -6.21
N SER A 85 14.53 -4.88 -6.46
CA SER A 85 13.20 -4.35 -6.20
C SER A 85 12.20 -4.89 -7.23
N GLU A 86 11.05 -5.36 -6.73
CA GLU A 86 9.89 -5.71 -7.54
C GLU A 86 9.43 -4.54 -8.43
N LEU A 87 9.08 -4.85 -9.68
CA LEU A 87 8.51 -3.90 -10.61
C LEU A 87 7.02 -3.71 -10.31
N VAL A 88 6.74 -2.83 -9.35
CA VAL A 88 5.39 -2.32 -9.13
C VAL A 88 4.98 -1.46 -10.34
N LEU A 89 3.82 -1.78 -10.90
CA LEU A 89 3.18 -1.05 -12.00
C LEU A 89 2.08 -0.16 -11.45
N SER A 90 1.95 1.05 -12.00
CA SER A 90 0.89 2.01 -11.62
C SER A 90 -0.06 2.28 -12.79
N GLY A 91 -1.34 2.48 -12.50
CA GLY A 91 -2.34 2.77 -13.53
C GLY A 91 -3.63 3.38 -12.99
N VAL A 92 -4.48 3.84 -13.91
CA VAL A 92 -5.79 4.41 -13.62
C VAL A 92 -6.84 3.52 -14.28
N PHE A 93 -7.81 3.05 -13.51
CA PHE A 93 -8.75 2.03 -13.92
C PHE A 93 -10.16 2.30 -13.38
N GLU A 94 -11.16 1.68 -13.98
CA GLU A 94 -12.48 1.50 -13.39
C GLU A 94 -12.60 0.03 -12.93
N ILE A 95 -13.17 -0.23 -11.76
CA ILE A 95 -13.33 -1.59 -11.23
C ILE A 95 -14.62 -2.22 -11.79
N ASP A 96 -14.49 -3.27 -12.59
CA ASP A 96 -15.62 -4.02 -13.15
C ASP A 96 -16.39 -4.74 -12.03
N CYS A 97 -17.63 -4.32 -11.81
CA CYS A 97 -18.53 -4.82 -10.79
C CYS A 97 -18.97 -6.28 -10.98
N GLN A 98 -18.87 -6.83 -12.20
CA GLN A 98 -19.12 -8.26 -12.45
C GLN A 98 -17.90 -9.12 -12.09
N GLY A 99 -16.70 -8.53 -12.13
CA GLY A 99 -15.45 -9.15 -11.73
C GLY A 99 -15.08 -8.95 -10.25
N PHE A 100 -15.88 -8.22 -9.47
CA PHE A 100 -15.53 -7.75 -8.13
C PHE A 100 -15.89 -8.72 -7.01
N PHE A 101 -14.87 -9.13 -6.23
CA PHE A 101 -14.95 -10.01 -5.08
C PHE A 101 -13.89 -9.62 -4.03
N MET A 102 -13.95 -8.37 -3.56
CA MET A 102 -13.08 -7.84 -2.49
C MET A 102 -13.85 -7.54 -1.20
N GLY A 103 -14.97 -8.22 -0.94
CA GLY A 103 -15.60 -8.21 0.39
C GLY A 103 -14.77 -8.98 1.42
N ALA A 104 -15.10 -8.87 2.71
CA ALA A 104 -14.33 -9.52 3.78
C ALA A 104 -14.25 -11.05 3.64
N GLU A 105 -15.27 -11.69 3.03
CA GLU A 105 -15.33 -13.11 2.68
C GLU A 105 -14.89 -13.43 1.23
N GLY A 106 -14.33 -12.45 0.50
CA GLY A 106 -13.71 -12.62 -0.82
C GLY A 106 -14.53 -13.45 -1.82
N ARG A 107 -14.04 -14.66 -2.12
CA ARG A 107 -14.76 -15.71 -2.88
C ARG A 107 -14.96 -17.01 -2.09
N TYR A 108 -14.75 -17.01 -0.77
CA TYR A 108 -14.82 -18.23 0.01
C TYR A 108 -16.27 -18.73 0.13
N LEU A 109 -16.43 -20.04 -0.03
CA LEU A 109 -17.70 -20.74 0.09
C LEU A 109 -17.37 -22.16 0.57
N PRO A 110 -17.80 -22.59 1.78
CA PRO A 110 -17.44 -23.91 2.36
C PRO A 110 -17.80 -25.16 1.54
N LYS A 111 -18.50 -24.99 0.41
CA LYS A 111 -18.95 -26.05 -0.51
C LYS A 111 -18.25 -26.00 -1.87
N ASN A 112 -17.26 -25.11 -2.04
CA ASN A 112 -16.51 -24.94 -3.27
C ASN A 112 -15.43 -26.02 -3.39
N THR A 113 -15.36 -26.69 -4.54
CA THR A 113 -14.35 -27.72 -4.83
C THR A 113 -13.00 -27.15 -5.27
N PHE A 114 -12.84 -25.82 -5.34
CA PHE A 114 -11.63 -25.15 -5.84
C PHE A 114 -10.91 -24.27 -4.80
N SER A 115 -11.50 -24.08 -3.62
CA SER A 115 -10.90 -23.41 -2.46
C SER A 115 -11.45 -24.15 -1.26
N HIS A 116 -10.64 -25.04 -0.71
CA HIS A 116 -11.05 -25.92 0.39
C HIS A 116 -10.88 -25.20 1.73
N ASP A 117 -9.72 -24.59 1.93
CA ASP A 117 -9.32 -23.99 3.19
C ASP A 117 -9.52 -22.47 3.17
N PHE A 118 -9.85 -21.88 4.32
CA PHE A 118 -10.13 -20.45 4.42
C PHE A 118 -8.89 -19.58 4.15
N VAL A 119 -7.71 -20.13 4.41
CA VAL A 119 -6.40 -19.48 4.19
C VAL A 119 -6.06 -19.28 2.71
N ASP A 120 -6.67 -20.04 1.80
CA ASP A 120 -6.52 -19.85 0.34
C ASP A 120 -7.28 -18.60 -0.17
N MET A 121 -8.01 -17.89 0.69
CA MET A 121 -8.90 -16.81 0.28
C MET A 121 -8.13 -15.62 -0.31
N LYS A 122 -8.56 -15.23 -1.52
CA LYS A 122 -8.03 -14.07 -2.24
C LYS A 122 -9.14 -13.08 -2.53
N LEU A 123 -8.89 -11.81 -2.21
CA LEU A 123 -9.70 -10.70 -2.70
C LEU A 123 -9.36 -10.54 -4.19
N THR A 124 -10.37 -10.37 -5.05
CA THR A 124 -10.12 -10.23 -6.51
C THR A 124 -11.01 -9.18 -7.15
N CYS A 125 -10.51 -8.50 -8.17
CA CYS A 125 -11.32 -7.65 -9.05
C CYS A 125 -10.82 -7.68 -10.49
N ASN A 126 -11.63 -7.18 -11.42
CA ASN A 126 -11.22 -6.96 -12.80
C ASN A 126 -11.05 -5.44 -13.02
N LEU A 127 -9.89 -5.03 -13.54
CA LEU A 127 -9.60 -3.64 -13.90
C LEU A 127 -9.92 -3.43 -15.38
N VAL A 128 -10.79 -2.47 -15.68
CA VAL A 128 -11.21 -2.11 -17.05
C VAL A 128 -10.87 -0.65 -17.39
N ALA A 129 -10.94 -0.33 -18.69
CA ALA A 129 -10.87 1.04 -19.17
C ALA A 129 -12.06 1.87 -18.65
N ILE A 130 -11.81 3.12 -18.25
CA ILE A 130 -12.85 4.02 -17.75
C ILE A 130 -13.95 4.21 -18.78
N GLN A 131 -15.21 4.05 -18.35
CA GLN A 131 -16.38 4.07 -19.21
C GLN A 131 -17.20 5.34 -19.07
N HIS A 132 -17.34 5.88 -17.85
CA HIS A 132 -18.44 6.79 -17.52
C HIS A 132 -18.07 8.13 -16.88
N ASP A 133 -16.79 8.47 -16.74
CA ASP A 133 -16.34 9.77 -16.22
C ASP A 133 -15.66 10.66 -17.26
N ALA A 134 -15.91 11.97 -17.17
CA ALA A 134 -15.40 12.98 -18.09
C ALA A 134 -14.08 13.65 -17.64
N VAL A 135 -13.72 13.55 -16.36
CA VAL A 135 -12.44 14.08 -15.84
C VAL A 135 -11.31 13.12 -16.20
N TYR A 136 -11.48 11.85 -15.85
CA TYR A 136 -10.53 10.77 -16.06
C TYR A 136 -10.69 10.05 -17.40
N GLY A 137 -11.74 10.34 -18.18
CA GLY A 137 -11.98 9.72 -19.50
C GLY A 137 -10.82 9.84 -20.51
N SER A 138 -9.90 10.78 -20.31
CA SER A 138 -8.65 10.90 -21.11
C SER A 138 -7.61 9.80 -20.82
N THR A 139 -7.68 9.08 -19.70
CA THR A 139 -6.80 7.92 -19.42
C THR A 139 -7.23 6.66 -20.19
N LYS A 140 -8.46 6.65 -20.73
CA LYS A 140 -9.02 5.54 -21.51
C LYS A 140 -8.14 5.17 -22.71
N ASP A 141 -7.55 6.17 -23.36
CA ASP A 141 -6.65 6.00 -24.51
C ASP A 141 -5.31 5.35 -24.12
N ASN A 142 -4.93 5.40 -22.84
CA ASN A 142 -3.74 4.71 -22.32
C ASN A 142 -4.02 3.23 -22.02
N PHE A 143 -5.27 2.81 -21.81
CA PHE A 143 -5.58 1.43 -21.43
C PHE A 143 -5.17 0.38 -22.50
N PRO A 144 -5.34 0.59 -23.82
CA PRO A 144 -4.76 -0.28 -24.84
C PRO A 144 -3.23 -0.41 -24.75
N LEU A 145 -2.51 0.65 -24.34
CA LEU A 145 -1.06 0.61 -24.12
C LEU A 145 -0.70 -0.21 -22.88
N ILE A 146 -1.45 -0.05 -21.77
CA ILE A 146 -1.30 -0.87 -20.56
C ILE A 146 -1.48 -2.36 -20.90
N ILE A 147 -2.57 -2.71 -21.59
CA ILE A 147 -2.87 -4.08 -22.03
C ILE A 147 -1.79 -4.64 -22.96
N SER A 148 -1.27 -3.82 -23.88
CA SER A 148 -0.17 -4.20 -24.77
C SER A 148 1.14 -4.45 -24.01
N ASN A 149 1.48 -3.58 -23.05
CA ASN A 149 2.66 -3.67 -22.21
C ASN A 149 2.63 -4.88 -21.28
N ILE A 150 1.52 -5.16 -20.59
CA ILE A 150 1.37 -6.35 -19.76
C ILE A 150 1.54 -7.62 -20.62
N ARG A 151 0.86 -7.70 -21.77
CA ARG A 151 1.03 -8.79 -22.75
C ARG A 151 2.40 -8.80 -23.45
N ALA A 152 3.27 -7.83 -23.20
CA ALA A 152 4.67 -7.84 -23.62
C ALA A 152 5.60 -8.30 -22.49
N LEU A 153 5.29 -7.96 -21.23
CA LEU A 153 5.94 -8.51 -20.04
C LEU A 153 5.75 -10.04 -19.97
N GLU A 154 4.52 -10.52 -20.17
CA GLU A 154 4.21 -11.96 -20.18
C GLU A 154 5.05 -12.75 -21.22
N LYS A 155 5.43 -12.10 -22.33
CA LYS A 155 6.25 -12.68 -23.41
C LYS A 155 7.75 -12.68 -23.12
N ILE A 156 8.22 -12.08 -22.03
CA ILE A 156 9.61 -12.21 -21.58
C ILE A 156 9.90 -13.65 -21.16
N ILE A 157 8.92 -14.35 -20.59
CA ILE A 157 9.04 -15.78 -20.27
C ILE A 157 8.91 -16.61 -21.54
N ALA A 158 10.00 -17.30 -21.90
CA ALA A 158 10.01 -18.25 -23.00
C ALA A 158 9.25 -19.54 -22.64
N LEU A 159 7.98 -19.61 -23.06
CA LEU A 159 7.12 -20.80 -22.91
C LEU A 159 7.75 -22.04 -23.55
N LYS A 160 7.71 -23.18 -22.84
CA LYS A 160 8.22 -24.46 -23.35
C LYS A 160 7.25 -25.06 -24.36
N LYS A 161 7.74 -25.95 -25.23
CA LYS A 161 6.91 -26.62 -26.25
C LYS A 161 5.79 -27.44 -25.59
N GLY A 162 4.55 -27.01 -25.78
CA GLY A 162 3.37 -27.63 -25.17
C GLY A 162 3.07 -27.17 -23.74
N GLU A 163 3.69 -26.07 -23.29
CA GLU A 163 3.24 -25.29 -22.13
C GLU A 163 2.09 -24.36 -22.56
N THR A 164 1.09 -24.23 -21.69
CA THR A 164 -0.09 -23.38 -21.90
C THR A 164 0.04 -22.10 -21.09
N LEU A 165 -0.39 -20.97 -21.66
CA LEU A 165 -0.34 -19.66 -21.03
C LEU A 165 -1.69 -19.32 -20.39
N VAL A 166 -1.69 -19.01 -19.10
CA VAL A 166 -2.79 -18.34 -18.40
C VAL A 166 -2.33 -16.90 -18.16
N SER A 167 -2.82 -15.98 -19.00
CA SER A 167 -2.54 -14.55 -18.92
C SER A 167 -3.32 -13.91 -17.76
N CYS A 168 -2.74 -12.90 -17.12
CA CYS A 168 -3.47 -12.02 -16.19
C CYS A 168 -4.45 -11.08 -16.94
N VAL A 169 -4.32 -10.98 -18.28
CA VAL A 169 -5.22 -10.21 -19.14
C VAL A 169 -6.21 -11.13 -19.87
N HIS A 170 -7.48 -11.08 -19.46
CA HIS A 170 -8.57 -11.82 -20.09
C HIS A 170 -9.67 -10.86 -20.60
N GLU A 171 -10.76 -11.40 -21.13
CA GLU A 171 -11.90 -10.62 -21.62
C GLU A 171 -13.11 -10.77 -20.70
N SER A 172 -13.64 -9.66 -20.19
CA SER A 172 -14.91 -9.56 -19.44
C SER A 172 -15.93 -8.88 -20.34
N CYS A 173 -17.09 -9.51 -20.58
CA CYS A 173 -18.10 -9.04 -21.54
C CYS A 173 -17.58 -8.69 -22.96
N GLY A 174 -16.46 -9.27 -23.41
CA GLY A 174 -15.82 -8.96 -24.70
C GLY A 174 -14.93 -7.71 -24.69
N LEU A 175 -14.66 -7.13 -23.51
CA LEU A 175 -13.68 -6.06 -23.31
C LEU A 175 -12.45 -6.64 -22.58
N PRO A 176 -11.21 -6.25 -22.95
CA PRO A 176 -10.02 -6.67 -22.23
C PRO A 176 -9.99 -6.06 -20.83
N CYS A 177 -9.56 -6.86 -19.84
CA CYS A 177 -9.44 -6.47 -18.44
C CYS A 177 -8.20 -7.11 -17.80
N VAL A 178 -7.69 -6.53 -16.72
CA VAL A 178 -6.57 -7.08 -15.92
C VAL A 178 -7.14 -7.71 -14.66
N HIS A 179 -6.80 -8.97 -14.36
CA HIS A 179 -7.31 -9.68 -13.19
C HIS A 179 -6.45 -9.43 -11.95
N LEU A 180 -6.86 -8.46 -11.15
CA LEU A 180 -6.18 -8.10 -9.91
C LEU A 180 -6.57 -9.06 -8.78
N SER A 181 -5.58 -9.48 -7.99
CA SER A 181 -5.77 -10.36 -6.83
C SER A 181 -4.99 -9.84 -5.62
N HIS A 182 -5.42 -10.17 -4.42
CA HIS A 182 -4.70 -9.95 -3.17
C HIS A 182 -4.84 -11.19 -2.30
N ALA A 183 -3.73 -11.72 -1.78
CA ALA A 183 -3.76 -12.84 -0.84
C ALA A 183 -4.12 -12.28 0.54
N LEU A 184 -5.28 -12.66 1.08
CA LEU A 184 -5.73 -12.11 2.35
C LEU A 184 -4.96 -12.69 3.54
N PHE A 185 -4.43 -13.90 3.42
CA PHE A 185 -3.70 -14.57 4.49
C PHE A 185 -2.22 -14.72 4.18
N THR A 186 -1.40 -14.46 5.20
CA THR A 186 0.05 -14.73 5.21
C THR A 186 0.32 -15.74 6.33
N LYS A 187 1.06 -16.81 6.04
CA LYS A 187 1.42 -17.82 7.06
C LYS A 187 2.23 -17.15 8.17
N LYS A 188 1.98 -17.49 9.44
CA LYS A 188 2.87 -17.10 10.55
C LYS A 188 4.26 -17.72 10.35
N ASP A 189 5.31 -17.00 10.74
CA ASP A 189 6.65 -17.58 10.80
C ASP A 189 6.90 -18.22 12.17
N ASP A 190 7.72 -19.26 12.23
CA ASP A 190 8.08 -19.91 13.49
C ASP A 190 9.04 -19.04 14.34
N GLY A 191 9.48 -17.89 13.79
CA GLY A 191 10.34 -16.89 14.42
C GLY A 191 9.68 -15.54 14.74
N ASP A 192 8.37 -15.38 14.55
CA ASP A 192 7.65 -14.13 14.92
C ASP A 192 7.80 -13.83 16.43
N ASP A 193 7.94 -12.56 16.82
CA ASP A 193 7.98 -12.19 18.24
C ASP A 193 6.59 -12.18 18.90
N ALA A 194 6.56 -12.30 20.23
CA ALA A 194 5.32 -12.47 20.98
C ALA A 194 4.35 -11.28 20.91
N ASP A 195 4.85 -10.06 20.72
CA ASP A 195 4.04 -8.85 20.66
C ASP A 195 3.44 -8.66 19.26
N THR A 196 4.23 -8.95 18.22
CA THR A 196 3.79 -9.02 16.81
C THR A 196 2.75 -10.12 16.61
N ILE A 197 2.98 -11.33 17.16
CA ILE A 197 1.98 -12.41 17.21
C ILE A 197 0.68 -11.90 17.85
N THR A 198 0.78 -11.28 19.03
CA THR A 198 -0.40 -10.82 19.79
C THR A 198 -1.18 -9.75 19.05
N HIS A 199 -0.53 -8.77 18.43
CA HIS A 199 -1.20 -7.73 17.65
C HIS A 199 -1.91 -8.31 16.42
N ASN A 200 -1.20 -9.12 15.63
CA ASN A 200 -1.68 -9.61 14.34
C ASN A 200 -2.73 -10.72 14.51
N GLU A 201 -2.66 -11.53 15.58
CA GLU A 201 -3.70 -12.51 15.92
C GLU A 201 -5.02 -11.83 16.31
N ASN A 202 -4.97 -10.76 17.12
CA ASN A 202 -6.14 -9.95 17.44
C ASN A 202 -6.74 -9.29 16.18
N ALA A 203 -5.91 -8.73 15.30
CA ALA A 203 -6.37 -8.17 14.02
C ALA A 203 -7.01 -9.22 13.10
N THR A 204 -6.50 -10.46 13.13
CA THR A 204 -7.04 -11.58 12.36
C THR A 204 -8.38 -12.06 12.92
N ALA A 205 -8.49 -12.26 14.23
CA ALA A 205 -9.76 -12.64 14.88
C ALA A 205 -10.84 -11.55 14.76
N ALA A 206 -10.45 -10.28 14.63
CA ALA A 206 -11.34 -9.15 14.40
C ALA A 206 -11.75 -8.94 12.91
N TRP A 207 -11.27 -9.76 11.97
CA TRP A 207 -11.60 -9.59 10.55
C TRP A 207 -13.12 -9.75 10.32
N PRO A 208 -13.79 -8.83 9.60
CA PRO A 208 -15.25 -8.66 9.68
C PRO A 208 -16.04 -9.65 8.80
N VAL A 209 -15.89 -10.94 9.07
CA VAL A 209 -16.60 -12.03 8.37
C VAL A 209 -18.04 -12.19 8.88
N GLN A 210 -18.91 -12.73 8.03
CA GLN A 210 -20.24 -13.17 8.45
C GLN A 210 -20.15 -14.21 9.58
N ASN A 211 -21.11 -14.20 10.53
CA ASN A 211 -21.08 -15.08 11.72
C ASN A 211 -20.88 -16.57 11.39
N HIS A 212 -21.40 -17.07 10.26
CA HIS A 212 -21.29 -18.46 9.85
C HIS A 212 -19.89 -18.87 9.32
N LEU A 213 -18.96 -17.91 9.20
CA LEU A 213 -17.57 -18.12 8.78
C LEU A 213 -16.56 -17.93 9.93
N LYS A 214 -17.02 -17.58 11.14
CA LYS A 214 -16.13 -17.30 12.29
C LYS A 214 -15.29 -18.50 12.71
N GLU A 215 -15.88 -19.70 12.77
CA GLU A 215 -15.14 -20.94 13.04
C GLU A 215 -14.00 -21.18 12.02
N ALA A 216 -14.19 -20.79 10.75
CA ALA A 216 -13.17 -20.91 9.71
C ALA A 216 -12.09 -19.83 9.82
N LEU A 217 -12.45 -18.61 10.22
CA LEU A 217 -11.51 -17.52 10.55
C LEU A 217 -10.68 -17.85 11.79
N GLU A 218 -11.28 -18.38 12.85
CA GLU A 218 -10.61 -18.84 14.07
C GLU A 218 -9.63 -19.98 13.77
N CYS A 219 -10.01 -20.95 12.92
CA CYS A 219 -9.09 -21.96 12.41
C CYS A 219 -7.91 -21.35 11.63
N ALA A 220 -8.17 -20.37 10.74
CA ALA A 220 -7.11 -19.69 9.99
C ALA A 220 -6.15 -18.90 10.91
N ALA A 221 -6.70 -18.15 11.87
CA ALA A 221 -5.95 -17.33 12.83
C ALA A 221 -4.94 -18.13 13.67
N SER A 222 -5.13 -19.44 13.83
CA SER A 222 -4.16 -20.33 14.50
C SER A 222 -2.82 -20.49 13.75
N SER A 223 -2.80 -20.25 12.43
CA SER A 223 -1.67 -20.60 11.55
C SER A 223 -1.26 -19.49 10.57
N HIS A 224 -2.12 -18.49 10.37
CA HIS A 224 -1.93 -17.38 9.46
C HIS A 224 -2.35 -16.06 10.13
N TYR A 225 -1.78 -14.95 9.67
CA TYR A 225 -2.31 -13.61 9.91
C TYR A 225 -3.15 -13.15 8.70
N VAL A 226 -4.12 -12.29 8.97
CA VAL A 226 -4.72 -11.43 7.95
C VAL A 226 -3.73 -10.36 7.49
N SER A 227 -3.63 -10.17 6.19
CA SER A 227 -2.93 -9.10 5.50
C SER A 227 -3.98 -8.24 4.77
N PRO A 228 -4.47 -7.13 5.37
CA PRO A 228 -5.49 -6.29 4.77
C PRO A 228 -5.03 -5.69 3.45
N LEU A 229 -5.97 -5.47 2.52
CA LEU A 229 -5.67 -4.73 1.29
C LEU A 229 -5.48 -3.24 1.63
N LEU A 230 -4.35 -2.66 1.21
CA LEU A 230 -4.08 -1.22 1.34
C LEU A 230 -4.97 -0.44 0.37
N ALA A 231 -6.19 -0.15 0.83
CA ALA A 231 -7.20 0.58 0.09
C ALA A 231 -7.50 1.93 0.78
N PHE A 232 -7.49 3.02 0.01
CA PHE A 232 -7.67 4.39 0.50
C PHE A 232 -8.82 5.08 -0.24
N ASP A 233 -9.56 5.93 0.48
CA ASP A 233 -10.63 6.75 -0.09
C ASP A 233 -10.08 7.97 -0.86
N ALA A 234 -10.98 8.80 -1.40
CA ALA A 234 -10.61 10.01 -2.14
C ALA A 234 -9.95 11.12 -1.28
N ASN A 235 -9.88 10.94 0.04
CA ASN A 235 -9.18 11.81 0.98
C ASN A 235 -7.83 11.23 1.44
N GLY A 236 -7.48 10.01 1.01
CA GLY A 236 -6.30 9.28 1.48
C GLY A 236 -6.49 8.55 2.81
N ILE A 237 -7.74 8.34 3.26
CA ILE A 237 -8.06 7.64 4.51
C ILE A 237 -8.27 6.15 4.20
N THR A 238 -7.67 5.27 5.00
CA THR A 238 -7.80 3.81 4.85
C THR A 238 -9.26 3.38 4.91
N ILE A 239 -9.72 2.66 3.89
CA ILE A 239 -11.07 2.10 3.81
C ILE A 239 -11.16 0.88 4.73
N ASN A 240 -12.20 0.81 5.56
CA ASN A 240 -12.45 -0.36 6.40
C ASN A 240 -12.80 -1.60 5.54
N PRO A 241 -12.33 -2.81 5.87
CA PRO A 241 -12.69 -4.03 5.13
C PRO A 241 -14.19 -4.33 5.00
N VAL A 242 -15.03 -3.84 5.92
CA VAL A 242 -16.50 -3.85 5.79
C VAL A 242 -16.96 -3.07 4.56
N ASP A 243 -16.32 -1.92 4.31
CA ASP A 243 -16.72 -0.94 3.31
C ASP A 243 -16.05 -1.16 1.94
N TYR A 244 -15.11 -2.11 1.80
CA TYR A 244 -14.47 -2.43 0.52
C TYR A 244 -15.49 -2.63 -0.62
N HIS A 245 -16.61 -3.32 -0.36
CA HIS A 245 -17.63 -3.53 -1.40
C HIS A 245 -18.37 -2.24 -1.80
N CYS A 246 -18.76 -1.38 -0.85
CA CYS A 246 -19.50 -0.15 -1.17
C CYS A 246 -18.59 0.98 -1.68
N MET A 247 -17.29 0.95 -1.37
CA MET A 247 -16.32 1.98 -1.74
C MET A 247 -15.48 1.65 -2.99
N LEU A 248 -15.29 0.38 -3.36
CA LEU A 248 -14.44 -0.02 -4.49
C LEU A 248 -15.22 -0.55 -5.71
N CYS A 249 -16.39 -1.15 -5.53
CA CYS A 249 -17.14 -1.76 -6.62
C CYS A 249 -17.70 -0.69 -7.59
N SER A 250 -17.24 -0.65 -8.85
CA SER A 250 -17.48 0.45 -9.81
C SER A 250 -16.79 1.79 -9.48
N ALA A 251 -15.78 1.79 -8.62
CA ALA A 251 -14.94 2.98 -8.37
C ALA A 251 -13.96 3.23 -9.53
N ILE A 252 -13.58 4.49 -9.72
CA ILE A 252 -12.39 4.84 -10.50
C ILE A 252 -11.22 4.97 -9.52
N VAL A 253 -10.15 4.23 -9.81
CA VAL A 253 -9.04 4.01 -8.88
C VAL A 253 -7.69 4.23 -9.55
N GLN A 254 -6.75 4.76 -8.77
CA GLN A 254 -5.32 4.54 -8.97
C GLN A 254 -4.97 3.19 -8.32
N VAL A 255 -4.28 2.32 -9.04
CA VAL A 255 -3.83 1.02 -8.53
C VAL A 255 -2.32 0.91 -8.67
N HIS A 256 -1.66 0.47 -7.60
CA HIS A 256 -0.31 -0.08 -7.65
C HIS A 256 -0.40 -1.60 -7.56
N PHE A 257 0.21 -2.30 -8.49
CA PHE A 257 0.17 -3.76 -8.57
C PHE A 257 1.47 -4.33 -9.15
N ALA A 258 1.87 -5.51 -8.70
CA ALA A 258 3.04 -6.22 -9.24
C ALA A 258 2.62 -7.42 -10.10
N LEU A 259 3.57 -7.94 -10.90
CA LEU A 259 3.34 -9.03 -11.85
C LEU A 259 4.23 -10.24 -11.52
N PHE A 260 3.58 -11.35 -11.17
CA PHE A 260 4.19 -12.64 -10.84
C PHE A 260 3.98 -13.67 -11.95
N HIS A 261 4.90 -14.63 -12.05
CA HIS A 261 4.82 -15.77 -12.96
C HIS A 261 5.11 -17.11 -12.24
N TYR A 262 4.21 -18.08 -12.41
CA TYR A 262 4.30 -19.44 -11.87
C TYR A 262 4.33 -20.47 -13.01
N SER A 263 5.33 -21.37 -13.04
CA SER A 263 5.39 -22.50 -14.00
C SER A 263 5.06 -23.82 -13.30
N ILE A 264 3.80 -24.24 -13.41
CA ILE A 264 3.29 -25.51 -12.87
C ILE A 264 3.74 -26.65 -13.78
N LYS A 265 4.87 -27.28 -13.40
CA LYS A 265 5.56 -28.31 -14.19
C LYS A 265 4.71 -29.53 -14.54
N GLY A 266 3.81 -29.95 -13.63
CA GLY A 266 2.92 -31.10 -13.84
C GLY A 266 1.89 -30.85 -14.96
N ASP A 267 1.14 -29.76 -14.83
CA ASP A 267 0.11 -29.35 -15.78
C ASP A 267 0.65 -28.77 -17.09
N LYS A 268 1.93 -28.36 -17.11
CA LYS A 268 2.54 -27.54 -18.17
C LYS A 268 1.76 -26.23 -18.37
N LYS A 269 1.57 -25.51 -17.27
CA LYS A 269 0.94 -24.18 -17.24
C LYS A 269 1.95 -23.14 -16.80
N SER A 270 2.11 -22.09 -17.60
CA SER A 270 2.70 -20.81 -17.20
C SER A 270 1.54 -19.90 -16.84
N ILE A 271 1.48 -19.44 -15.59
CA ILE A 271 0.39 -18.64 -15.03
C ILE A 271 0.94 -17.29 -14.61
N PHE A 272 0.34 -16.22 -15.11
CA PHE A 272 0.63 -14.86 -14.68
C PHE A 272 -0.45 -14.36 -13.73
N VAL A 273 -0.02 -13.69 -12.67
CA VAL A 273 -0.89 -13.18 -11.61
C VAL A 273 -0.48 -11.73 -11.34
N THR A 274 -1.46 -10.82 -11.34
CA THR A 274 -1.25 -9.46 -10.84
C THR A 274 -1.70 -9.36 -9.39
N ALA A 275 -0.78 -8.99 -8.50
CA ALA A 275 -1.02 -8.81 -7.07
C ALA A 275 -1.21 -7.33 -6.75
N ALA A 276 -2.25 -6.97 -5.99
CA ALA A 276 -2.47 -5.62 -5.53
C ALA A 276 -1.44 -5.24 -4.46
N CYS A 277 -0.82 -4.08 -4.62
CA CYS A 277 0.00 -3.44 -3.58
C CYS A 277 -0.79 -2.33 -2.89
N GLU A 278 -1.56 -1.55 -3.67
CA GLU A 278 -2.30 -0.37 -3.20
C GLU A 278 -3.49 -0.06 -4.12
N ILE A 279 -4.61 0.42 -3.57
CA ILE A 279 -5.75 0.96 -4.33
C ILE A 279 -6.18 2.30 -3.72
N CYS A 280 -5.99 3.40 -4.44
CA CYS A 280 -6.50 4.72 -4.05
C CYS A 280 -7.74 5.08 -4.89
N VAL A 281 -8.87 5.37 -4.25
CA VAL A 281 -10.10 5.84 -4.91
C VAL A 281 -9.90 7.27 -5.42
N LEU A 282 -10.10 7.48 -6.72
CA LEU A 282 -10.04 8.78 -7.38
C LEU A 282 -11.44 9.37 -7.60
N CYS A 283 -12.40 8.51 -7.94
CA CYS A 283 -13.82 8.82 -7.92
C CYS A 283 -14.55 7.66 -7.26
N ALA A 284 -15.36 7.98 -6.24
CA ALA A 284 -16.22 7.00 -5.58
C ALA A 284 -17.18 6.35 -6.59
N PRO A 285 -17.66 5.12 -6.32
CA PRO A 285 -18.62 4.45 -7.20
C PRO A 285 -19.81 5.33 -7.58
N LEU A 286 -20.13 5.35 -8.87
CA LEU A 286 -21.43 5.85 -9.30
C LEU A 286 -22.49 4.95 -8.66
N LEU A 287 -23.27 5.52 -7.71
CA LEU A 287 -24.32 4.80 -7.00
C LEU A 287 -25.25 4.13 -8.00
N ALA A 288 -25.10 2.81 -8.16
CA ALA A 288 -25.87 2.02 -9.10
C ALA A 288 -27.36 2.28 -8.84
N PRO A 289 -28.15 2.75 -9.84
CA PRO A 289 -29.50 3.27 -9.59
C PRO A 289 -30.33 2.28 -8.78
N CYS A 290 -30.58 2.63 -7.51
CA CYS A 290 -31.21 1.74 -6.54
C CYS A 290 -32.63 1.45 -7.01
N ASN A 291 -32.81 0.34 -7.73
CA ASN A 291 -34.09 -0.01 -8.34
C ASN A 291 -35.13 -0.16 -7.21
N PRO A 292 -36.13 0.74 -7.10
CA PRO A 292 -37.01 0.76 -5.93
C PRO A 292 -37.76 -0.56 -5.72
N LEU A 293 -37.95 -1.32 -6.80
CA LEU A 293 -38.64 -2.61 -6.82
C LEU A 293 -37.77 -3.79 -6.34
N LYS A 294 -36.47 -3.58 -6.06
CA LYS A 294 -35.53 -4.60 -5.54
C LYS A 294 -35.27 -4.53 -4.03
N HIS A 295 -35.74 -3.51 -3.31
CA HIS A 295 -35.49 -3.38 -1.86
C HIS A 295 -36.15 -4.46 -0.98
N GLY A 296 -36.94 -5.39 -1.55
CA GLY A 296 -37.66 -6.42 -0.79
C GLY A 296 -36.89 -7.70 -0.43
N GLY A 297 -35.58 -7.81 -0.72
CA GLY A 297 -34.88 -9.10 -0.56
C GLY A 297 -33.36 -9.09 -0.65
N LEU A 298 -32.69 -8.01 -0.23
CA LEU A 298 -31.22 -7.92 -0.20
C LEU A 298 -30.67 -7.36 1.13
N GLY A 299 -31.38 -7.63 2.23
CA GLY A 299 -30.74 -7.76 3.53
C GLY A 299 -30.04 -9.11 3.59
N TYR A 300 -28.81 -9.16 4.13
CA TYR A 300 -28.00 -10.38 4.21
C TYR A 300 -28.46 -11.37 5.32
N ASP A 301 -29.70 -11.25 5.80
CA ASP A 301 -30.34 -12.20 6.72
C ASP A 301 -30.76 -13.49 5.99
N MET A 302 -29.81 -14.38 5.78
CA MET A 302 -30.04 -15.77 5.35
C MET A 302 -30.65 -16.63 6.48
N SER A 303 -31.78 -16.18 7.05
CA SER A 303 -32.51 -16.84 8.14
C SER A 303 -34.02 -16.92 7.88
N THR A 304 -34.42 -17.58 6.78
CA THR A 304 -35.82 -17.99 6.60
C THR A 304 -35.97 -19.37 5.95
N THR A 305 -36.41 -20.36 6.73
CA THR A 305 -37.10 -21.57 6.25
C THR A 305 -38.55 -21.25 5.84
N ALA A 306 -38.73 -20.27 4.93
CA ALA A 306 -40.04 -19.75 4.53
C ALA A 306 -40.56 -20.35 3.22
N ASN A 307 -41.26 -21.49 3.31
CA ASN A 307 -41.89 -22.15 2.16
C ASN A 307 -43.14 -21.36 1.68
N LYS A 308 -42.96 -20.42 0.75
CA LYS A 308 -44.03 -19.62 0.15
C LYS A 308 -44.24 -19.94 -1.34
N LYS A 309 -45.28 -20.72 -1.65
CA LYS A 309 -45.85 -20.81 -3.01
C LYS A 309 -46.57 -19.51 -3.37
N SER A 310 -46.03 -18.74 -4.31
CA SER A 310 -46.74 -17.67 -5.01
C SER A 310 -47.23 -18.17 -6.38
N HIS A 311 -48.54 -18.43 -6.51
CA HIS A 311 -49.15 -18.61 -7.82
C HIS A 311 -49.27 -17.25 -8.51
N LEU A 312 -48.62 -17.10 -9.68
CA LEU A 312 -48.84 -15.98 -10.58
C LEU A 312 -49.39 -16.52 -11.90
N TYR A 313 -50.52 -15.99 -12.35
CA TYR A 313 -51.07 -16.31 -13.68
C TYR A 313 -50.42 -15.38 -14.72
N VAL A 314 -49.86 -15.95 -15.78
CA VAL A 314 -49.39 -15.23 -16.98
C VAL A 314 -50.13 -15.79 -18.19
N ALA A 315 -50.64 -14.92 -19.06
CA ALA A 315 -51.47 -15.29 -20.19
C ALA A 315 -50.68 -15.38 -21.50
N ALA A 316 -50.93 -16.45 -22.26
CA ALA A 316 -50.75 -16.63 -23.70
C ALA A 316 -49.43 -16.14 -24.37
N GLY A 317 -48.53 -17.09 -24.69
CA GLY A 317 -47.35 -16.85 -25.54
C GLY A 317 -46.53 -18.12 -25.79
N LEU A 318 -46.92 -18.92 -26.78
CA LEU A 318 -46.26 -20.18 -27.19
C LEU A 318 -45.04 -19.94 -28.12
N PRO A 319 -44.14 -20.93 -28.36
CA PRO A 319 -43.80 -22.11 -27.54
C PRO A 319 -42.28 -22.40 -27.45
N LEU A 320 -41.86 -23.23 -26.49
CA LEU A 320 -40.87 -24.32 -26.74
C LEU A 320 -40.90 -25.36 -25.61
N ARG A 321 -40.69 -26.64 -25.96
CA ARG A 321 -40.67 -27.79 -25.04
C ARG A 321 -39.31 -27.96 -24.38
N TRP A 322 -39.30 -28.33 -23.11
CA TRP A 322 -38.58 -29.52 -22.59
C TRP A 322 -39.47 -30.19 -21.51
N ALA A 323 -39.24 -31.47 -21.22
CA ALA A 323 -40.02 -32.24 -20.25
C ALA A 323 -39.24 -32.42 -18.94
N ILE A 324 -39.97 -32.66 -17.85
CA ILE A 324 -39.45 -33.09 -16.53
C ILE A 324 -40.28 -34.31 -16.12
N ASP A 325 -39.61 -35.38 -15.72
CA ASP A 325 -40.26 -36.54 -15.09
C ASP A 325 -40.37 -36.34 -13.57
N ASP A 326 -41.49 -36.77 -13.01
CA ASP A 326 -41.91 -36.53 -11.63
C ASP A 326 -41.69 -37.81 -10.78
N ILE A 327 -41.06 -37.69 -9.60
CA ILE A 327 -40.99 -38.78 -8.60
C ILE A 327 -41.26 -38.19 -7.21
N HIS A 328 -42.10 -38.87 -6.44
CA HIS A 328 -42.89 -38.27 -5.37
C HIS A 328 -42.92 -39.16 -4.11
N ASP A 329 -42.44 -38.67 -2.96
CA ASP A 329 -42.70 -39.14 -1.57
C ASP A 329 -41.79 -38.38 -0.57
N LYS A 330 -42.02 -38.28 0.75
CA LYS A 330 -43.23 -38.12 1.60
C LYS A 330 -42.76 -37.64 3.01
N CYS A 331 -43.66 -37.07 3.82
CA CYS A 331 -43.40 -36.46 5.16
C CYS A 331 -43.20 -37.50 6.30
N PRO A 332 -42.93 -37.13 7.59
CA PRO A 332 -42.76 -35.82 8.27
C PRO A 332 -41.37 -35.66 8.98
N GLY A 333 -41.05 -34.66 9.82
CA GLY A 333 -41.73 -33.43 10.28
C GLY A 333 -41.91 -33.32 11.82
N ALA A 334 -41.43 -32.23 12.46
CA ALA A 334 -41.55 -31.93 13.91
C ALA A 334 -41.46 -30.40 14.20
N SER A 335 -41.75 -29.94 15.44
CA SER A 335 -41.89 -28.50 15.81
C SER A 335 -41.64 -28.21 17.30
N LEU A 336 -41.05 -27.04 17.63
CA LEU A 336 -40.98 -26.24 18.90
C LEU A 336 -40.16 -24.95 18.52
N GLU A 337 -40.42 -23.68 18.86
CA GLU A 337 -41.00 -22.89 20.00
C GLU A 337 -39.96 -22.22 20.94
N GLY A 338 -40.13 -20.91 21.19
CA GLY A 338 -39.30 -20.05 22.08
C GLY A 338 -38.01 -19.49 21.46
N GLY A 339 -37.46 -18.33 21.83
CA GLY A 339 -37.85 -17.25 22.77
C GLY A 339 -36.95 -15.99 22.57
N PRO A 340 -37.24 -14.81 23.19
CA PRO A 340 -36.79 -13.51 22.65
C PRO A 340 -35.72 -12.72 23.44
N HIS A 341 -35.10 -11.74 22.73
CA HIS A 341 -34.49 -10.45 23.16
C HIS A 341 -33.47 -10.38 24.33
N HIS A 342 -32.38 -9.65 24.09
CA HIS A 342 -31.95 -8.58 25.00
C HIS A 342 -31.14 -7.49 24.27
N ASP A 343 -31.22 -6.25 24.78
CA ASP A 343 -30.72 -5.03 24.13
C ASP A 343 -29.46 -4.42 24.75
N LEU A 344 -28.73 -3.66 23.91
CA LEU A 344 -27.90 -2.48 24.21
C LEU A 344 -26.81 -2.53 25.30
N LYS A 345 -25.58 -2.13 24.91
CA LYS A 345 -24.97 -0.92 25.48
C LYS A 345 -23.87 -0.30 24.64
N GLU A 346 -23.83 1.03 24.65
CA GLU A 346 -22.76 1.87 24.11
C GLU A 346 -21.57 1.94 25.08
N SER A 347 -20.37 2.19 24.55
CA SER A 347 -19.29 2.87 25.27
C SER A 347 -18.47 3.69 24.27
N SER A 348 -17.86 4.79 24.72
CA SER A 348 -17.28 5.83 23.86
C SER A 348 -15.94 6.33 24.39
N TYR A 349 -15.25 7.18 23.59
CA TYR A 349 -13.90 7.74 23.81
C TYR A 349 -12.75 6.73 23.65
N CYS A 350 -11.52 7.11 23.27
CA CYS A 350 -10.94 8.46 23.08
C CYS A 350 -10.58 8.79 21.62
N ARG A 351 -10.35 10.07 21.33
CA ARG A 351 -9.82 10.56 20.04
C ARG A 351 -8.54 11.36 20.27
N VAL A 352 -7.41 10.89 19.75
CA VAL A 352 -6.13 11.61 19.79
C VAL A 352 -5.89 12.30 18.45
N HIS A 353 -5.43 13.55 18.47
CA HIS A 353 -5.07 14.30 17.27
C HIS A 353 -3.56 14.27 17.07
N LEU A 354 -3.08 13.56 16.04
CA LEU A 354 -1.70 13.72 15.54
C LEU A 354 -1.57 15.02 14.75
N TYR A 355 -0.43 15.69 14.89
CA TYR A 355 -0.06 16.85 14.07
C TYR A 355 0.79 16.38 12.88
N GLN A 356 0.41 16.81 11.67
CA GLN A 356 1.08 16.42 10.42
C GLN A 356 2.38 17.21 10.22
N LEU A 357 3.53 16.53 10.30
CA LEU A 357 4.85 17.16 10.21
C LEU A 357 5.35 17.22 8.74
N HIS A 358 5.17 18.35 8.06
CA HIS A 358 5.74 18.57 6.73
C HIS A 358 7.26 18.85 6.78
N LEU A 359 8.08 17.89 6.34
CA LEU A 359 9.45 18.17 5.88
C LEU A 359 9.44 18.52 4.38
N CYS A 360 9.68 19.80 4.04
CA CYS A 360 9.82 20.24 2.65
C CYS A 360 11.30 20.38 2.25
N THR A 361 11.89 19.34 1.66
CA THR A 361 13.25 19.37 1.08
C THR A 361 13.25 19.87 -0.37
N HIS A 362 13.18 21.19 -0.57
CA HIS A 362 13.30 21.79 -1.90
C HIS A 362 14.75 21.82 -2.41
N ARG A 363 15.11 20.94 -3.37
CA ARG A 363 15.91 21.30 -4.57
C ARG A 363 16.06 20.16 -5.59
N LEU A 364 16.06 20.55 -6.87
CA LEU A 364 16.55 19.77 -8.01
C LEU A 364 18.07 19.90 -8.10
N LEU A 365 18.79 18.87 -8.59
CA LEU A 365 20.09 18.92 -9.32
C LEU A 365 20.50 17.47 -9.77
N PRO A 366 21.58 17.23 -10.55
CA PRO A 366 21.40 16.77 -11.93
C PRO A 366 21.86 15.32 -12.22
N VAL A 367 21.62 14.88 -13.46
CA VAL A 367 22.12 13.61 -14.01
C VAL A 367 23.64 13.68 -14.23
N PHE A 368 24.38 12.74 -13.63
CA PHE A 368 25.73 12.39 -14.05
C PHE A 368 25.88 10.87 -14.19
N SER A 369 26.55 10.44 -15.25
CA SER A 369 26.99 9.07 -15.47
C SER A 369 28.51 9.01 -15.29
N VAL A 370 28.98 8.06 -14.49
CA VAL A 370 30.41 7.78 -14.30
C VAL A 370 30.62 6.28 -14.41
N ILE A 371 31.55 5.87 -15.27
CA ILE A 371 31.93 4.48 -15.49
C ILE A 371 33.27 4.24 -14.79
N TYR A 372 33.37 3.21 -13.95
CA TYR A 372 34.66 2.61 -13.60
C TYR A 372 34.56 1.09 -13.46
N SER A 373 35.72 0.42 -13.44
CA SER A 373 35.85 -1.00 -13.79
C SER A 373 36.51 -1.84 -12.69
N VAL A 374 35.86 -2.98 -12.40
CA VAL A 374 36.43 -4.29 -12.05
C VAL A 374 37.87 -4.32 -11.50
N MET A 375 38.03 -4.58 -10.19
CA MET A 375 38.77 -5.74 -9.63
C MET A 375 38.96 -5.62 -8.12
N SER A 376 38.38 -6.54 -7.34
CA SER A 376 39.04 -7.15 -6.16
C SER A 376 38.28 -8.41 -5.75
N SER A 377 39.00 -9.53 -5.66
CA SER A 377 38.43 -10.86 -5.42
C SER A 377 39.03 -11.50 -4.17
N LEU A 378 38.20 -11.68 -3.14
CA LEU A 378 38.35 -12.71 -2.12
C LEU A 378 36.95 -13.21 -1.79
N LEU A 379 36.72 -14.53 -1.80
CA LEU A 379 35.55 -15.07 -1.10
C LEU A 379 35.82 -14.95 0.40
N PRO A 380 34.88 -14.42 1.20
CA PRO A 380 34.92 -14.59 2.64
C PRO A 380 34.91 -16.07 3.02
N ALA A 381 35.34 -16.38 4.25
CA ALA A 381 34.98 -17.63 4.89
C ALA A 381 33.44 -17.72 5.02
N PRO A 382 32.84 -18.92 5.21
CA PRO A 382 31.41 -19.02 5.54
C PRO A 382 31.12 -18.15 6.77
N ASP A 383 30.35 -17.09 6.56
CA ASP A 383 30.21 -16.01 7.53
C ASP A 383 29.11 -16.40 8.52
N ASN A 384 29.50 -16.79 9.74
CA ASN A 384 28.62 -17.41 10.74
C ASN A 384 27.67 -16.40 11.43
N GLY A 385 27.31 -15.30 10.75
CA GLY A 385 26.34 -14.33 11.24
C GLY A 385 24.91 -14.79 10.97
N ILE A 386 23.99 -14.43 11.86
CA ILE A 386 22.55 -14.64 11.64
C ILE A 386 22.06 -13.55 10.69
N HIS A 387 21.31 -13.95 9.66
CA HIS A 387 20.74 -13.03 8.67
C HIS A 387 19.34 -12.58 9.07
N TYR A 388 19.07 -11.28 8.98
CA TYR A 388 17.76 -10.69 9.24
C TYR A 388 17.34 -9.81 8.06
N GLN A 389 16.04 -9.74 7.79
CA GLN A 389 15.45 -8.83 6.81
C GLN A 389 14.48 -7.91 7.56
N VAL A 390 14.82 -6.63 7.69
CA VAL A 390 14.01 -5.67 8.49
C VAL A 390 13.73 -4.37 7.75
N TRP A 391 12.73 -3.64 8.24
CA TRP A 391 12.50 -2.26 7.86
C TRP A 391 13.32 -1.36 8.78
N GLY A 392 14.41 -0.79 8.28
CA GLY A 392 15.13 0.30 8.95
C GLY A 392 14.65 1.66 8.45
N PHE A 393 15.12 2.74 9.06
CA PHE A 393 14.79 4.11 8.62
C PHE A 393 16.02 4.83 8.12
N LEU A 394 15.97 5.37 6.90
CA LEU A 394 16.99 6.29 6.38
C LEU A 394 16.56 7.72 6.69
N PHE A 395 17.45 8.54 7.24
CA PHE A 395 17.26 9.97 7.44
C PHE A 395 18.33 10.75 6.69
N GLY A 396 17.95 11.81 5.97
CA GLY A 396 18.85 12.65 5.17
C GLY A 396 18.16 13.13 3.88
N PRO A 397 18.92 13.41 2.79
CA PRO A 397 18.37 13.87 1.52
C PRO A 397 17.35 12.93 0.85
N ARG A 398 17.30 11.66 1.29
CA ARG A 398 16.35 10.62 0.84
C ARG A 398 15.72 9.91 2.04
N SER A 399 15.11 10.64 2.96
CA SER A 399 14.47 10.06 4.16
C SER A 399 13.37 9.02 3.86
N GLY A 400 13.08 8.17 4.84
CA GLY A 400 11.96 7.21 4.85
C GLY A 400 12.39 5.76 5.12
N PRO A 401 11.41 4.84 5.30
CA PRO A 401 11.67 3.44 5.58
C PRO A 401 12.38 2.73 4.42
N ARG A 402 13.30 1.82 4.74
CA ARG A 402 14.08 1.02 3.79
C ARG A 402 14.11 -0.43 4.25
N HIS A 403 13.90 -1.36 3.32
CA HIS A 403 14.18 -2.76 3.57
C HIS A 403 15.70 -2.95 3.62
N LEU A 404 16.20 -3.61 4.66
CA LEU A 404 17.62 -3.82 4.92
C LEU A 404 17.89 -5.31 5.17
N ASP A 405 18.85 -5.85 4.42
CA ASP A 405 19.46 -7.15 4.71
C ASP A 405 20.59 -6.95 5.73
N LEU A 406 20.53 -7.63 6.87
CA LEU A 406 21.44 -7.46 8.00
C LEU A 406 22.12 -8.77 8.38
N HIS A 407 23.39 -8.69 8.76
CA HIS A 407 24.14 -9.79 9.38
C HIS A 407 24.50 -9.41 10.81
N VAL A 408 24.12 -10.25 11.77
CA VAL A 408 24.45 -10.09 13.20
C VAL A 408 25.49 -11.15 13.59
N PHE A 409 26.63 -10.70 14.10
CA PHE A 409 27.71 -11.56 14.58
C PHE A 409 27.71 -11.58 16.11
N GLY A 410 28.14 -12.71 16.70
CA GLY A 410 28.03 -13.00 18.14
C GLY A 410 28.91 -12.18 19.12
N ASN A 411 29.22 -10.93 18.77
CA ASN A 411 29.83 -9.89 19.61
C ASN A 411 29.05 -8.55 19.46
N ASP A 412 27.74 -8.61 19.20
CA ASP A 412 26.85 -7.46 18.93
C ASP A 412 27.26 -6.58 17.72
N ASP A 413 28.10 -7.11 16.83
CA ASP A 413 28.49 -6.49 15.56
C ASP A 413 27.40 -6.74 14.52
N ILE A 414 26.61 -5.70 14.22
CA ILE A 414 25.59 -5.72 13.16
C ILE A 414 26.14 -5.00 11.94
N ARG A 415 26.01 -5.65 10.77
CA ARG A 415 26.43 -5.09 9.49
C ARG A 415 25.28 -5.12 8.49
N ILE A 416 25.10 -4.02 7.78
CA ILE A 416 24.15 -3.91 6.66
C ILE A 416 24.82 -4.52 5.42
N SER A 417 24.15 -5.45 4.74
CA SER A 417 24.56 -5.92 3.43
C SER A 417 24.26 -4.86 2.37
N GLY A 418 25.24 -4.53 1.52
CA GLY A 418 25.07 -3.52 0.46
C GLY A 418 25.19 -2.05 0.93
N THR A 419 25.99 -1.74 1.96
CA THR A 419 26.23 -0.36 2.44
C THR A 419 26.63 0.63 1.34
N GLN A 420 27.30 0.16 0.28
CA GLN A 420 27.70 0.96 -0.89
C GLN A 420 26.52 1.57 -1.69
N TYR A 421 25.28 1.19 -1.38
CA TYR A 421 24.05 1.76 -1.98
C TYR A 421 23.37 2.81 -1.08
N LEU A 422 23.83 2.93 0.17
CA LEU A 422 23.24 3.77 1.21
C LEU A 422 24.18 4.92 1.61
N PHE A 423 25.50 4.72 1.45
CA PHE A 423 26.54 5.73 1.53
C PHE A 423 27.39 5.73 0.26
N ALA A 424 28.12 6.82 -0.02
CA ALA A 424 29.09 6.84 -1.11
C ALA A 424 30.30 5.94 -0.81
N ALA A 425 30.91 5.35 -1.85
CA ALA A 425 31.90 4.28 -1.70
C ALA A 425 33.26 4.72 -1.08
N ASP A 426 33.47 6.03 -0.94
CA ASP A 426 34.65 6.67 -0.32
C ASP A 426 34.39 7.11 1.14
N VAL A 427 33.22 6.81 1.70
CA VAL A 427 32.79 7.22 3.04
C VAL A 427 33.20 6.21 4.12
N GLU A 428 33.88 6.70 5.16
CA GLU A 428 34.04 5.97 6.42
C GLU A 428 32.71 5.98 7.21
N ILE A 429 32.06 4.81 7.24
CA ILE A 429 30.79 4.62 7.98
C ILE A 429 31.12 4.37 9.45
N THR A 430 30.60 5.22 10.32
CA THR A 430 30.65 5.07 11.77
C THR A 430 29.35 4.45 12.27
N THR A 431 29.47 3.44 13.13
CA THR A 431 28.34 2.81 13.84
C THR A 431 28.29 3.30 15.28
N SER A 432 27.10 3.61 15.80
CA SER A 432 26.92 3.96 17.22
C SER A 432 25.62 3.39 17.77
N CYS A 433 25.72 2.72 18.93
CA CYS A 433 24.56 2.27 19.70
C CYS A 433 24.05 3.41 20.60
N VAL A 434 22.74 3.66 20.58
CA VAL A 434 22.07 4.72 21.35
C VAL A 434 20.79 4.17 21.97
N GLU A 435 20.73 4.22 23.30
CA GLU A 435 19.54 3.89 24.10
C GLU A 435 18.68 5.16 24.28
N VAL A 436 17.37 5.04 24.06
CA VAL A 436 16.38 6.09 24.26
C VAL A 436 15.15 5.49 24.93
N GLU A 437 14.84 5.99 26.14
CA GLU A 437 13.78 5.50 27.02
C GLU A 437 13.85 3.99 27.31
N HIS A 438 13.26 3.15 26.46
CA HIS A 438 13.30 1.68 26.56
C HIS A 438 13.73 0.98 25.25
N HIS A 439 14.06 1.76 24.22
CA HIS A 439 14.44 1.29 22.88
C HIS A 439 15.94 1.48 22.66
N VAL A 440 16.55 0.59 21.88
CA VAL A 440 17.97 0.66 21.52
C VAL A 440 18.08 0.75 20.00
N TYR A 441 18.78 1.77 19.53
CA TYR A 441 19.01 1.99 18.10
C TYR A 441 20.49 1.87 17.78
N ILE A 442 20.82 1.05 16.79
CA ILE A 442 22.12 1.08 16.13
C ILE A 442 22.01 2.02 14.94
N VAL A 443 22.86 3.05 14.93
CA VAL A 443 22.89 4.06 13.87
C VAL A 443 24.18 3.99 13.09
N PHE A 444 24.04 3.85 11.77
CA PHE A 444 25.14 3.91 10.81
C PHE A 444 25.11 5.29 10.14
N PHE A 445 26.22 6.02 10.13
CA PHE A 445 26.29 7.37 9.57
C PHE A 445 27.70 7.75 9.14
N ASN A 446 27.81 8.76 8.27
CA ASN A 446 29.09 9.37 7.91
C ASN A 446 29.50 10.38 8.99
N LEU A 447 30.53 10.05 9.79
CA LEU A 447 30.99 10.91 10.88
C LEU A 447 31.57 12.25 10.36
N ALA A 448 32.32 12.23 9.26
CA ALA A 448 32.89 13.45 8.68
C ALA A 448 31.80 14.41 8.18
N HIS A 449 30.78 13.91 7.48
CA HIS A 449 29.61 14.72 7.09
C HIS A 449 28.77 15.15 8.29
N HIS A 450 28.58 14.31 9.31
CA HIS A 450 27.88 14.72 10.52
C HIS A 450 28.57 15.90 11.21
N GLN A 451 29.90 15.88 11.31
CA GLN A 451 30.67 16.92 11.98
C GLN A 451 30.88 18.19 11.14
N ALA A 452 30.85 18.11 9.81
CA ALA A 452 31.05 19.25 8.91
C ALA A 452 29.72 19.87 8.40
N GLN A 453 28.73 19.04 8.06
CA GLN A 453 27.48 19.46 7.42
C GLN A 453 26.31 18.54 7.83
N CYS A 454 25.95 18.58 9.13
CA CYS A 454 24.94 17.72 9.74
C CYS A 454 23.56 17.69 9.06
N THR A 455 23.20 18.73 8.28
CA THR A 455 21.96 18.86 7.49
C THR A 455 21.90 17.93 6.27
N ASP A 456 23.07 17.59 5.72
CA ASP A 456 23.22 16.82 4.48
C ASP A 456 23.80 15.41 4.75
N ALA A 457 24.19 15.16 6.01
CA ALA A 457 24.57 13.85 6.49
C ALA A 457 23.39 12.85 6.40
N SER A 458 23.70 11.62 6.02
CA SER A 458 22.77 10.50 6.01
C SER A 458 22.99 9.59 7.22
N TYR A 459 21.90 9.07 7.78
CA TYR A 459 21.86 8.19 8.95
C TYR A 459 20.90 7.03 8.68
N ILE A 460 21.29 5.81 9.03
CA ILE A 460 20.41 4.63 8.98
C ILE A 460 20.18 4.18 10.41
N PHE A 461 18.91 4.13 10.82
CA PHE A 461 18.47 3.64 12.12
C PHE A 461 18.01 2.20 11.99
N ILE A 462 18.42 1.38 12.95
CA ILE A 462 17.97 0.00 13.14
C ILE A 462 17.59 -0.12 14.62
N HIS A 463 16.32 -0.37 14.91
CA HIS A 463 15.87 -0.73 16.27
C HIS A 463 16.36 -2.15 16.57
N VAL A 464 16.95 -2.39 17.73
CA VAL A 464 17.39 -3.72 18.18
C VAL A 464 16.85 -4.02 19.58
N CYS A 465 16.51 -5.29 19.84
CA CYS A 465 16.08 -5.70 21.17
C CYS A 465 17.28 -5.80 22.13
N MET A 466 17.31 -4.95 23.17
CA MET A 466 18.45 -4.79 24.10
C MET A 466 18.99 -6.11 24.70
N SER A 467 18.13 -7.11 24.89
CA SER A 467 18.48 -8.38 25.54
C SER A 467 19.32 -9.34 24.69
N HIS A 468 19.31 -9.18 23.36
CA HIS A 468 19.94 -10.14 22.44
C HIS A 468 20.34 -9.55 21.06
N MET A 469 20.21 -8.23 20.87
CA MET A 469 20.61 -7.48 19.67
C MET A 469 19.97 -7.93 18.34
N THR A 470 18.88 -8.71 18.37
CA THR A 470 18.03 -8.95 17.21
C THR A 470 17.50 -7.62 16.65
N PRO A 471 17.71 -7.33 15.35
CA PRO A 471 17.04 -6.24 14.65
C PRO A 471 15.52 -6.42 14.64
N LEU A 472 14.82 -5.32 14.90
CA LEU A 472 13.36 -5.21 14.83
C LEU A 472 12.98 -4.31 13.64
N HIS A 473 11.72 -4.41 13.20
CA HIS A 473 11.18 -3.46 12.23
C HIS A 473 10.95 -2.10 12.89
N ILE A 474 11.37 -1.03 12.21
CA ILE A 474 11.05 0.35 12.57
C ILE A 474 9.68 0.70 11.97
N HIS A 475 8.79 1.15 12.84
CA HIS A 475 7.47 1.69 12.50
C HIS A 475 7.58 3.22 12.50
N ALA A 476 7.38 3.85 11.34
CA ALA A 476 7.66 5.27 11.15
C ALA A 476 6.70 6.19 11.95
N GLU A 477 5.57 5.64 12.39
CA GLU A 477 4.55 6.27 13.21
C GLU A 477 4.99 6.33 14.69
N ASP A 478 5.63 5.27 15.19
CA ASP A 478 5.96 5.08 16.61
C ASP A 478 7.41 5.47 16.92
N ASP A 479 8.38 4.96 16.17
CA ASP A 479 9.82 5.20 16.39
C ASP A 479 10.27 6.65 16.07
N LEU A 480 9.50 7.44 15.33
CA LEU A 480 9.99 8.73 14.80
C LEU A 480 10.38 9.73 15.90
N GLN A 481 9.69 9.72 17.06
CA GLN A 481 10.10 10.57 18.19
C GLN A 481 11.45 10.12 18.76
N ASP A 482 11.69 8.81 18.82
CA ASP A 482 12.95 8.24 19.30
C ASP A 482 14.08 8.43 18.31
N ILE A 483 13.85 8.28 17.01
CA ILE A 483 14.83 8.62 15.96
C ILE A 483 15.27 10.09 16.08
N LEU A 484 14.36 11.02 16.36
CA LEU A 484 14.69 12.44 16.61
C LEU A 484 15.48 12.64 17.92
N ARG A 485 15.16 11.87 18.98
CA ARG A 485 15.92 11.86 20.25
C ARG A 485 17.34 11.28 20.05
N VAL A 486 17.48 10.19 19.27
CA VAL A 486 18.77 9.57 18.91
C VAL A 486 19.64 10.56 18.13
N LEU A 487 19.09 11.29 17.15
CA LEU A 487 19.82 12.35 16.44
C LEU A 487 20.36 13.42 17.39
N LEU A 488 19.59 13.81 18.42
CA LEU A 488 20.04 14.74 19.44
C LEU A 488 21.17 14.15 20.31
N VAL A 489 21.12 12.86 20.66
CA VAL A 489 22.22 12.20 21.38
C VAL A 489 23.49 12.12 20.52
N LEU A 490 23.37 11.80 19.22
CA LEU A 490 24.50 11.77 18.30
C LEU A 490 25.16 13.15 18.15
N ALA A 491 24.37 14.22 17.97
CA ALA A 491 24.89 15.59 17.87
C ALA A 491 25.63 16.06 19.14
N ASN A 492 25.28 15.53 20.32
CA ASN A 492 26.01 15.78 21.56
C ASN A 492 27.25 14.89 21.72
N ARG A 493 27.21 13.65 21.22
CA ARG A 493 28.31 12.66 21.26
C ARG A 493 29.42 12.98 20.26
N PHE A 494 29.07 13.51 19.09
CA PHE A 494 29.95 13.81 17.96
C PHE A 494 29.81 15.29 17.54
N PRO A 495 30.13 16.25 18.43
CA PRO A 495 29.88 17.66 18.17
C PRO A 495 30.55 18.14 16.88
N ALA A 496 29.87 19.04 16.17
CA ALA A 496 30.34 19.62 14.93
C ALA A 496 31.73 20.25 15.11
N ILE A 497 32.63 19.99 14.16
CA ILE A 497 33.94 20.62 14.13
C ILE A 497 33.72 22.05 13.68
N ARG A 498 33.58 22.97 14.64
CA ARG A 498 33.69 24.40 14.37
C ARG A 498 35.03 24.62 13.70
N GLU A 499 35.03 25.16 12.49
CA GLU A 499 36.24 25.71 11.89
C GLU A 499 36.84 26.68 12.91
N ARG A 500 38.01 26.32 13.45
CA ARG A 500 38.64 27.11 14.50
C ARG A 500 39.19 28.36 13.82
N ASP A 501 38.46 29.46 13.98
CA ASP A 501 38.63 30.72 13.25
C ASP A 501 40.08 30.96 12.82
N SER A 502 40.34 30.90 11.51
CA SER A 502 41.66 31.05 10.91
C SER A 502 42.23 32.48 10.98
N ALA A 503 41.67 33.30 11.87
CA ALA A 503 42.03 34.68 12.17
C ALA A 503 43.19 34.79 13.19
N SER A 504 44.30 34.09 12.94
CA SER A 504 45.52 34.23 13.76
C SER A 504 46.84 34.04 13.00
N THR A 505 46.94 34.65 11.81
CA THR A 505 48.20 34.92 11.08
C THR A 505 48.08 36.24 10.31
#